data_AF-A0A7L4KBK5-F1
#
_entry.id   AF-A0A7L4KBK5-F1
#
_cell.length_a   1.000
_cell.length_b   1.000
_cell.length_c   1.000
_cell.angle_alpha   90.00
_cell.angle_beta   90.00
_cell.angle_gamma   90.00
#
_symmetry.space_group_name_H-M   'P 1'
#
loop_
_entity.id
_entity.type
_entity.pdbx_description
1 polymer ?
#
loop_
_entity_poly.entity_id
_entity_poly.type
_entity_poly.pdbx_seq_one_letter_code
_entity_poly.pdbx_strand_id
1 'polypeptide(L)'
;ELEVQRAKELIEQKLAEEEEKRLKEDGTREPPPVERMSTPELEEEKRYGPQNRGLEAVKGQERVRKSSVDLRREIIDVGSIQRLIELRKQRRQRREERAATPEPPPPPEPLEIEGPVEPETFLRAAVQGKMPFVEKFLADGGSPDTCDEFHRTALHRSSLEGHMDILQKLLDSGATVDFRDRLDCTAVHWACRGGHLDAVKLLQDRGADLNLKDKLLSTPLHVATRTGHPDIVEHLIHCGVDINSPDREGDTALHDATRLSRYKIIKMLILHGADMMAKNHAGKTPTDLVQQWQVDTRQALETKEQPQGDME
;
A
#
# COMPACT_ATOMS: atom_id res chain seq x y z
N GLU A 1 31.87 46.85 -14.91
CA GLU A 1 30.82 46.25 -15.77
C GLU A 1 31.31 45.99 -17.19
N LEU A 2 31.89 46.99 -17.87
CA LEU A 2 32.48 46.83 -19.22
C LEU A 2 33.55 45.73 -19.34
N GLU A 3 34.39 45.54 -18.32
CA GLU A 3 35.40 44.47 -18.32
C GLU A 3 34.78 43.07 -18.19
N VAL A 4 33.65 42.96 -17.48
CA VAL A 4 32.92 41.69 -17.32
C VAL A 4 32.20 41.33 -18.61
N GLN A 5 31.67 42.31 -19.34
CA GLN A 5 31.10 42.10 -20.67
C GLN A 5 32.17 41.69 -21.70
N ARG A 6 33.32 42.37 -21.72
CA ARG A 6 34.46 41.94 -22.57
C ARG A 6 34.95 40.54 -22.24
N ALA A 7 34.99 40.18 -20.97
CA ALA A 7 35.37 38.83 -20.55
C ALA A 7 34.36 37.77 -21.00
N LYS A 8 33.05 38.09 -20.99
CA LYS A 8 32.00 37.18 -21.49
C LYS A 8 32.11 36.98 -23.00
N GLU A 9 32.29 38.05 -23.77
CA GLU A 9 32.44 37.98 -25.23
C GLU A 9 33.68 37.18 -25.65
N LEU A 10 34.80 37.32 -24.92
CA LEU A 10 36.02 36.53 -25.15
C LEU A 10 35.83 35.03 -24.88
N ILE A 11 34.97 34.66 -23.92
CA ILE A 11 34.67 33.26 -23.60
C ILE A 11 33.77 32.65 -24.68
N GLU A 12 32.76 33.40 -25.14
CA GLU A 12 31.87 32.94 -26.21
C GLU A 12 32.63 32.75 -27.54
N GLN A 13 33.56 33.67 -27.88
CA GLN A 13 34.41 33.50 -29.08
C GLN A 13 35.28 32.24 -29.00
N LYS A 14 35.88 31.95 -27.84
CA LYS A 14 36.72 30.75 -27.70
C LYS A 14 35.95 29.44 -27.74
N LEU A 15 34.71 29.43 -27.23
CA LEU A 15 33.83 28.26 -27.31
C LEU A 15 33.41 27.97 -28.76
N ALA A 16 33.11 29.01 -29.55
CA ALA A 16 32.78 28.86 -30.96
C ALA A 16 33.97 28.33 -31.80
N GLU A 17 35.19 28.81 -31.56
CA GLU A 17 36.39 28.31 -32.24
C GLU A 17 36.70 26.83 -31.90
N GLU A 18 36.39 26.39 -30.67
CA GLU A 18 36.62 25.02 -30.24
C GLU A 18 35.59 24.05 -30.84
N GLU A 19 34.32 24.47 -30.98
CA GLU A 19 33.29 23.70 -31.70
C GLU A 19 33.60 23.57 -33.19
N GLU A 20 34.09 24.64 -33.84
CA GLU A 20 34.46 24.58 -35.26
C GLU A 20 35.67 23.65 -35.51
N LYS A 21 36.63 23.61 -34.58
CA LYS A 21 37.74 22.64 -34.62
C LYS A 21 37.26 21.21 -34.46
N ARG A 22 36.33 20.96 -33.53
CA ARG A 22 35.75 19.62 -33.33
C ARG A 22 35.00 19.12 -34.57
N LEU A 23 34.26 20.00 -35.24
CA LEU A 23 33.56 19.66 -36.49
C LEU A 23 34.53 19.37 -37.65
N LYS A 24 35.71 20.01 -37.68
CA LYS A 24 36.76 19.72 -38.67
C LYS A 24 37.49 18.40 -38.41
N GLU A 25 37.63 18.00 -37.14
CA GLU A 25 38.28 16.75 -36.76
C GLU A 25 37.40 15.50 -36.99
N ASP A 26 36.08 15.63 -36.92
CA ASP A 26 35.14 14.49 -37.07
C ASP A 26 34.85 14.11 -38.53
N GLY A 27 35.32 14.89 -39.51
CA GLY A 27 35.05 14.67 -40.94
C GLY A 27 36.02 13.76 -41.69
N THR A 28 37.02 13.13 -41.05
CA THR A 28 38.13 12.45 -41.77
C THR A 28 38.50 11.03 -41.31
N ARG A 29 37.53 10.19 -40.92
CA ARG A 29 37.80 8.74 -40.73
C ARG A 29 36.71 7.84 -41.31
N GLU A 30 36.90 7.43 -42.58
CA GLU A 30 36.28 6.20 -43.10
C GLU A 30 36.97 4.96 -42.49
N PRO A 31 36.22 3.94 -42.05
CA PRO A 31 36.83 2.71 -41.54
C PRO A 31 37.21 1.73 -42.69
N PRO A 32 38.37 1.06 -42.62
CA PRO A 32 38.78 0.04 -43.58
C PRO A 32 38.13 -1.33 -43.31
N PRO A 33 38.15 -2.27 -44.28
CA PRO A 33 37.26 -3.41 -44.33
C PRO A 33 37.68 -4.57 -43.42
N VAL A 34 36.68 -5.29 -42.92
CA VAL A 34 36.81 -6.46 -42.04
C VAL A 34 36.96 -7.74 -42.88
N GLU A 35 38.08 -8.45 -42.74
CA GLU A 35 38.22 -9.85 -43.16
C GLU A 35 38.28 -10.79 -41.96
N ARG A 36 37.57 -11.92 -42.12
CA ARG A 36 37.16 -12.91 -41.11
C ARG A 36 38.29 -13.90 -40.79
N MET A 37 38.37 -14.35 -39.54
CA MET A 37 38.55 -15.77 -39.20
C MET A 37 37.98 -16.08 -37.81
N SER A 38 37.42 -17.27 -37.67
CA SER A 38 36.47 -17.65 -36.62
C SER A 38 37.05 -18.69 -35.65
N THR A 39 36.57 -18.61 -34.40
CA THR A 39 36.41 -19.67 -33.37
C THR A 39 37.68 -20.22 -32.69
N PRO A 40 37.66 -20.58 -31.38
CA PRO A 40 36.85 -20.14 -30.25
C PRO A 40 37.71 -20.07 -28.95
N GLU A 41 38.66 -19.15 -28.85
CA GLU A 41 39.45 -18.93 -27.60
C GLU A 41 39.35 -17.49 -27.07
N LEU A 42 38.58 -16.63 -27.75
CA LEU A 42 38.45 -15.20 -27.44
C LEU A 42 37.07 -14.80 -26.87
N GLU A 43 36.18 -15.76 -26.61
CA GLU A 43 34.87 -15.47 -25.98
C GLU A 43 34.84 -15.66 -24.46
N GLU A 44 35.87 -16.25 -23.85
CA GLU A 44 35.98 -16.29 -22.39
C GLU A 44 36.67 -15.05 -21.80
N GLU A 45 37.60 -14.43 -22.53
CA GLU A 45 38.36 -13.27 -22.05
C GLU A 45 37.63 -11.93 -22.21
N LYS A 46 36.47 -11.90 -22.89
CA LYS A 46 35.59 -10.72 -22.99
C LYS A 46 34.54 -10.60 -21.87
N ARG A 47 34.49 -11.55 -20.93
CA ARG A 47 33.62 -11.45 -19.74
C ARG A 47 34.35 -11.06 -18.45
N TYR A 48 35.68 -10.99 -18.46
CA TYR A 48 36.46 -10.53 -17.32
C TYR A 48 37.52 -9.53 -17.77
N GLY A 49 37.25 -8.24 -17.54
CA GLY A 49 38.28 -7.20 -17.61
C GLY A 49 39.38 -7.46 -16.56
N PRO A 50 40.57 -6.83 -16.71
CA PRO A 50 41.76 -7.19 -15.93
C PRO A 50 41.49 -7.07 -14.42
N GLN A 51 41.56 -8.20 -13.71
CA GLN A 51 41.50 -8.25 -12.25
C GLN A 51 42.71 -7.54 -11.64
N ASN A 52 42.52 -6.31 -11.20
CA ASN A 52 43.41 -5.65 -10.24
C ASN A 52 43.21 -6.28 -8.85
N ARG A 53 43.95 -7.35 -8.54
CA ARG A 53 43.98 -8.04 -7.23
C ARG A 53 44.66 -7.22 -6.12
N GLY A 54 44.36 -5.92 -6.00
CA GLY A 54 45.00 -5.03 -5.04
C GLY A 54 44.07 -4.15 -4.19
N LEU A 55 42.75 -4.18 -4.39
CA LEU A 55 41.83 -3.23 -3.72
C LEU A 55 40.48 -3.84 -3.27
N GLU A 56 40.41 -5.14 -3.04
CA GLU A 56 39.22 -5.78 -2.44
C GLU A 56 39.26 -5.71 -0.92
N ALA A 57 39.22 -4.50 -0.35
CA ALA A 57 38.93 -4.31 1.07
C ALA A 57 38.57 -2.86 1.44
N VAL A 58 37.74 -2.14 0.67
CA VAL A 58 37.04 -0.95 1.19
C VAL A 58 35.65 -0.85 0.53
N LYS A 59 34.64 -1.49 1.12
CA LYS A 59 33.23 -1.16 0.87
C LYS A 59 32.98 0.26 1.40
N GLY A 60 33.13 1.26 0.53
CA GLY A 60 32.95 2.65 0.92
C GLY A 60 33.01 3.58 -0.27
N GLN A 61 31.88 3.71 -0.97
CA GLN A 61 31.59 4.71 -2.00
C GLN A 61 32.75 4.98 -2.97
N GLU A 62 32.71 4.37 -4.16
CA GLU A 62 33.53 4.79 -5.30
C GLU A 62 33.55 6.32 -5.38
N ARG A 63 34.72 6.91 -5.12
CA ARG A 63 34.91 8.35 -5.25
C ARG A 63 34.96 8.68 -6.74
N VAL A 64 33.79 8.79 -7.36
CA VAL A 64 33.63 9.31 -8.72
C VAL A 64 34.26 10.72 -8.73
N ARG A 65 35.33 10.91 -9.51
CA ARG A 65 35.95 12.22 -9.70
C ARG A 65 34.95 13.10 -10.45
N LYS A 66 34.28 14.01 -9.74
CA LYS A 66 33.35 14.98 -10.35
C LYS A 66 34.09 15.88 -11.32
N SER A 67 33.51 16.12 -12.50
CA SER A 67 34.11 16.96 -13.52
C SER A 67 34.05 18.46 -13.13
N SER A 68 34.83 19.31 -13.82
CA SER A 68 34.83 20.76 -13.57
C SER A 68 33.47 21.42 -13.89
N VAL A 69 32.64 20.78 -14.72
CA VAL A 69 31.29 21.26 -15.07
C VAL A 69 30.30 20.92 -13.96
N ASP A 70 30.39 19.72 -13.37
CA ASP A 70 29.54 19.30 -12.25
C ASP A 70 29.77 20.16 -11.02
N LEU A 71 31.04 20.50 -10.76
CA LEU A 71 31.42 21.43 -9.70
C LEU A 71 30.83 22.83 -9.91
N ARG A 72 30.83 23.35 -11.15
CA ARG A 72 30.25 24.66 -11.48
C ARG A 72 28.73 24.69 -11.31
N ARG A 73 28.02 23.64 -11.74
CA ARG A 73 26.58 23.49 -11.50
C ARG A 73 26.24 23.43 -10.01
N GLU A 74 26.97 22.61 -9.25
CA GLU A 74 26.77 22.48 -7.80
C GLU A 74 27.02 23.80 -7.04
N ILE A 75 27.94 24.64 -7.53
CA ILE A 75 28.19 25.99 -6.98
C ILE A 75 27.04 26.95 -7.29
N ILE A 76 26.48 26.90 -8.50
CA ILE A 76 25.33 27.73 -8.92
C ILE A 76 24.08 27.36 -8.10
N ASP A 77 23.77 26.07 -7.98
CA ASP A 77 22.60 25.58 -7.26
C ASP A 77 22.62 25.95 -5.76
N VAL A 78 23.81 26.05 -5.18
CA VAL A 78 24.03 26.37 -3.76
C VAL A 78 24.27 27.88 -3.55
N GLY A 79 24.33 28.66 -4.63
CA GLY A 79 24.42 30.13 -4.64
C GLY A 79 25.79 30.72 -4.29
N SER A 80 26.69 29.96 -3.64
CA SER A 80 28.09 30.36 -3.44
C SER A 80 28.99 29.19 -3.07
N ILE A 81 30.30 29.30 -3.37
CA ILE A 81 31.32 28.31 -3.02
C ILE A 81 31.43 28.16 -1.49
N GLN A 82 31.28 29.25 -0.75
CA GLN A 82 31.37 29.25 0.71
C GLN A 82 30.29 28.36 1.35
N ARG A 83 29.05 28.47 0.84
CA ARG A 83 27.92 27.65 1.31
C ARG A 83 28.08 26.18 0.95
N LEU A 84 28.66 25.89 -0.22
CA LEU A 84 28.97 24.52 -0.63
C LEU A 84 30.01 23.86 0.28
N ILE A 85 31.04 24.60 0.69
CA ILE A 85 32.06 24.12 1.63
C ILE A 85 31.43 23.81 2.99
N GLU A 86 30.56 24.70 3.49
CA GLU A 86 29.86 24.53 4.77
C GLU A 86 28.94 23.30 4.75
N LEU A 87 28.15 23.12 3.68
CA LEU A 87 27.30 21.95 3.50
C LEU A 87 28.10 20.64 3.41
N ARG A 88 29.28 20.67 2.75
CA ARG A 88 30.16 19.49 2.69
C ARG A 88 30.76 19.18 4.05
N LYS A 89 31.14 20.18 4.85
CA LYS A 89 31.57 19.99 6.25
C LYS A 89 30.45 19.39 7.09
N GLN A 90 29.23 19.90 7.00
CA GLN A 90 28.07 19.35 7.73
C GLN A 90 27.72 17.92 7.29
N ARG A 91 27.76 17.61 5.99
CA ARG A 91 27.55 16.24 5.50
C ARG A 91 28.64 15.29 5.98
N ARG A 92 29.89 15.75 6.02
CA ARG A 92 31.01 14.98 6.57
C ARG A 92 30.85 14.74 8.06
N GLN A 93 30.50 15.77 8.84
CA GLN A 93 30.20 15.64 10.27
C GLN A 93 29.04 14.67 10.50
N ARG A 94 27.90 14.80 9.79
CA ARG A 94 26.80 13.83 9.89
C ARG A 94 27.20 12.41 9.53
N ARG A 95 28.15 12.24 8.60
CA ARG A 95 28.68 10.92 8.22
C ARG A 95 29.63 10.36 9.28
N GLU A 96 30.46 11.22 9.87
CA GLU A 96 31.35 10.89 10.98
C GLU A 96 30.54 10.59 12.25
N GLU A 97 29.48 11.35 12.55
CA GLU A 97 28.52 11.11 13.63
C GLU A 97 27.76 9.79 13.42
N ARG A 98 27.30 9.50 12.20
CA ARG A 98 26.66 8.21 11.84
C ARG A 98 27.63 7.03 11.87
N ALA A 99 28.92 7.26 11.61
CA ALA A 99 29.95 6.23 11.69
C ALA A 99 30.47 6.04 13.13
N ALA A 100 30.37 7.09 13.96
CA ALA A 100 30.72 7.07 15.38
C ALA A 100 29.56 6.61 16.27
N THR A 101 28.32 6.67 15.79
CA THR A 101 27.21 5.97 16.42
C THR A 101 27.41 4.48 16.12
N PRO A 102 27.62 3.62 17.14
CA PRO A 102 27.67 2.19 16.91
C PRO A 102 26.36 1.78 16.23
N GLU A 103 26.46 0.96 15.17
CA GLU A 103 25.27 0.37 14.56
C GLU A 103 24.42 -0.23 15.69
N PRO A 104 23.09 0.05 15.74
CA PRO A 104 22.24 -0.60 16.71
C PRO A 104 22.49 -2.11 16.60
N PRO A 105 22.60 -2.84 17.72
CA PRO A 105 22.86 -4.26 17.69
C PRO A 105 21.88 -4.91 16.70
N PRO A 106 22.33 -5.91 15.91
CA PRO A 106 21.44 -6.62 15.01
C PRO A 106 20.20 -7.01 15.81
N PRO A 107 18.98 -6.79 15.26
CA PRO A 107 17.75 -7.08 15.98
C PRO A 107 17.89 -8.48 16.60
N PRO A 108 17.58 -8.64 17.90
CA PRO A 108 17.79 -9.90 18.59
C PRO A 108 17.14 -11.02 17.78
N GLU A 109 17.88 -12.11 17.57
CA GLU A 109 17.35 -13.32 16.94
C GLU A 109 16.01 -13.65 17.61
N PRO A 110 14.95 -13.93 16.83
CA PRO A 110 13.61 -14.10 17.38
C PRO A 110 13.67 -15.18 18.44
N LEU A 111 13.42 -14.77 19.69
CA LEU A 111 13.40 -15.64 20.86
C LEU A 111 12.60 -16.89 20.50
N GLU A 112 13.28 -18.04 20.52
CA GLU A 112 12.63 -19.33 20.38
C GLU A 112 11.51 -19.36 21.40
N ILE A 113 10.27 -19.46 20.94
CA ILE A 113 9.12 -19.47 21.83
C ILE A 113 9.27 -20.77 22.61
N GLU A 114 9.69 -20.73 23.87
CA GLU A 114 9.89 -21.91 24.71
C GLU A 114 8.60 -22.14 25.52
N GLY A 115 7.85 -23.20 25.20
CA GLY A 115 6.60 -23.58 25.89
C GLY A 115 5.33 -23.60 25.01
N PRO A 116 4.29 -24.37 25.40
CA PRO A 116 3.05 -24.49 24.64
C PRO A 116 2.36 -23.12 24.54
N VAL A 117 1.92 -22.76 23.34
CA VAL A 117 1.24 -21.48 23.12
C VAL A 117 -0.20 -21.58 23.63
N GLU A 118 -0.57 -20.72 24.56
CA GLU A 118 -1.96 -20.65 25.04
C GLU A 118 -2.92 -20.19 23.92
N PRO A 119 -4.16 -20.73 23.85
CA PRO A 119 -5.19 -20.31 22.90
C PRO A 119 -5.39 -18.79 22.80
N GLU A 120 -5.40 -18.09 23.94
CA GLU A 120 -5.55 -16.64 23.97
C GLU A 120 -4.34 -15.92 23.33
N THR A 121 -3.14 -16.44 23.55
CA THR A 121 -1.91 -15.90 22.95
C THR A 121 -1.90 -16.12 21.45
N PHE A 122 -2.37 -17.28 20.98
CA PHE A 122 -2.59 -17.57 19.57
C PHE A 122 -3.57 -16.58 18.91
N LEU A 123 -4.75 -16.36 19.52
CA LEU A 123 -5.74 -15.42 19.00
C LEU A 123 -5.22 -13.97 19.01
N ARG A 124 -4.47 -13.57 20.04
CA ARG A 124 -3.84 -12.25 20.11
C ARG A 124 -2.71 -12.10 19.08
N ALA A 125 -1.95 -13.16 18.82
CA ALA A 125 -0.92 -13.16 17.78
C ALA A 125 -1.52 -12.92 16.39
N ALA A 126 -2.69 -13.50 16.10
CA ALA A 126 -3.42 -13.28 14.86
C ALA A 126 -3.88 -11.82 14.67
N VAL A 127 -4.17 -11.09 15.75
CA VAL A 127 -4.46 -9.65 15.69
C VAL A 127 -3.18 -8.83 15.47
N GLN A 128 -2.10 -9.22 16.14
CA GLN A 128 -0.83 -8.47 16.12
C GLN A 128 0.05 -8.77 14.89
N GLY A 129 -0.34 -9.68 14.00
CA GLY A 129 0.48 -10.08 12.86
C GLY A 129 1.70 -10.92 13.24
N LYS A 130 1.67 -11.59 14.40
CA LYS A 130 2.81 -12.37 14.92
C LYS A 130 2.80 -13.81 14.42
N MET A 131 3.26 -14.01 13.18
CA MET A 131 3.34 -15.32 12.52
C MET A 131 4.03 -16.43 13.34
N PRO A 132 5.17 -16.20 14.02
CA PRO A 132 5.86 -17.29 14.74
C PRO A 132 5.02 -17.95 15.84
N PHE A 133 4.16 -17.18 16.52
CA PHE A 133 3.25 -17.73 17.54
C PHE A 133 2.11 -18.54 16.91
N VAL A 134 1.63 -18.13 15.72
CA VAL A 134 0.61 -18.86 14.98
C VAL A 134 1.17 -20.18 14.46
N GLU A 135 2.34 -20.16 13.84
CA GLU A 135 3.00 -21.37 13.35
C GLU A 135 3.29 -22.36 14.47
N LYS A 136 3.81 -21.85 15.60
CA LYS A 136 4.08 -22.70 16.75
C LYS A 136 2.82 -23.34 17.31
N PHE A 137 1.75 -22.57 17.53
CA PHE A 137 0.50 -23.11 18.07
C PHE A 137 -0.07 -24.24 17.19
N LEU A 138 -0.02 -24.05 15.87
CA LEU A 138 -0.47 -25.07 14.91
C LEU A 138 0.46 -26.28 14.88
N ALA A 139 1.78 -26.07 14.99
CA ALA A 139 2.77 -27.15 15.06
C ALA A 139 2.64 -27.98 16.36
N ASP A 140 2.25 -27.35 17.46
CA ASP A 140 1.94 -28.01 18.75
C ASP A 140 0.62 -28.82 18.70
N GLY A 141 -0.08 -28.83 17.56
CA GLY A 141 -1.34 -29.56 17.36
C GLY A 141 -2.59 -28.77 17.76
N GLY A 142 -2.47 -27.47 17.99
CA GLY A 142 -3.59 -26.58 18.23
C GLY A 142 -4.53 -26.51 17.02
N SER A 143 -5.84 -26.50 17.27
CA SER A 143 -6.83 -26.38 16.19
C SER A 143 -6.82 -24.95 15.61
N PRO A 144 -6.79 -24.76 14.28
CA PRO A 144 -6.93 -23.44 13.68
C PRO A 144 -8.28 -22.78 13.98
N ASP A 145 -9.30 -23.59 14.29
CA ASP A 145 -10.66 -23.15 14.63
C ASP A 145 -10.83 -22.86 16.14
N THR A 146 -9.74 -22.84 16.91
CA THR A 146 -9.76 -22.34 18.28
C THR A 146 -10.36 -20.93 18.31
N CYS A 147 -11.33 -20.70 19.19
CA CYS A 147 -12.09 -19.47 19.28
C CYS A 147 -12.18 -18.93 20.71
N ASP A 148 -12.49 -17.63 20.84
CA ASP A 148 -12.76 -16.99 22.12
C ASP A 148 -14.22 -17.20 22.59
N GLU A 149 -14.60 -16.55 23.70
CA GLU A 149 -15.97 -16.55 24.26
C GLU A 149 -17.04 -16.01 23.28
N PHE A 150 -16.61 -15.27 22.25
CA PHE A 150 -17.46 -14.73 21.19
C PHE A 150 -17.43 -15.60 19.93
N HIS A 151 -16.86 -16.80 20.00
CA HIS A 151 -16.69 -17.71 18.85
C HIS A 151 -15.84 -17.08 17.72
N ARG A 152 -14.95 -16.14 18.04
CA ARG A 152 -14.04 -15.55 17.06
C ARG A 152 -12.74 -16.32 17.01
N THR A 153 -12.43 -16.89 15.85
CA THR A 153 -11.20 -17.61 15.55
C THR A 153 -10.06 -16.66 15.17
N ALA A 154 -8.87 -17.21 15.03
CA ALA A 154 -7.73 -16.49 14.47
C ALA A 154 -8.00 -16.01 13.03
N LEU A 155 -8.80 -16.76 12.26
CA LEU A 155 -9.17 -16.42 10.89
C LEU A 155 -10.03 -15.14 10.84
N HIS A 156 -11.01 -14.99 11.74
CA HIS A 156 -11.78 -13.75 11.87
C HIS A 156 -10.91 -12.53 12.17
N ARG A 157 -10.02 -12.67 13.16
CA ARG A 157 -9.16 -11.60 13.66
C ARG A 157 -8.15 -11.14 12.62
N SER A 158 -7.45 -12.09 12.02
CA SER A 158 -6.48 -11.78 10.97
C SER A 158 -7.17 -11.22 9.71
N SER A 159 -8.42 -11.62 9.43
CA SER A 159 -9.19 -11.08 8.29
C SER A 159 -9.57 -9.62 8.50
N LEU A 160 -9.90 -9.23 9.74
CA LEU A 160 -10.18 -7.84 10.09
C LEU A 160 -8.94 -6.95 9.98
N GLU A 161 -7.77 -7.46 10.33
CA GLU A 161 -6.51 -6.70 10.34
C GLU A 161 -5.72 -6.80 9.01
N GLY A 162 -6.11 -7.73 8.13
CA GLY A 162 -5.49 -7.90 6.81
C GLY A 162 -4.15 -8.63 6.82
N HIS A 163 -3.87 -9.45 7.85
CA HIS A 163 -2.62 -10.21 7.95
C HIS A 163 -2.63 -11.41 7.00
N MET A 164 -2.33 -11.17 5.72
CA MET A 164 -2.43 -12.15 4.63
C MET A 164 -1.64 -13.43 4.88
N ASP A 165 -0.42 -13.33 5.40
CA ASP A 165 0.43 -14.49 5.67
C ASP A 165 -0.19 -15.43 6.71
N ILE A 166 -0.83 -14.84 7.73
CA ILE A 166 -1.54 -15.57 8.78
C ILE A 166 -2.82 -16.19 8.21
N LEU A 167 -3.60 -15.46 7.41
CA LEU A 167 -4.78 -16.01 6.73
C LEU A 167 -4.43 -17.25 5.93
N GLN A 168 -3.43 -17.11 5.05
CA GLN A 168 -2.94 -18.17 4.19
C GLN A 168 -2.56 -19.40 5.02
N LYS A 169 -1.77 -19.20 6.08
CA LYS A 169 -1.35 -20.31 6.95
C LYS A 169 -2.51 -21.00 7.65
N LEU A 170 -3.47 -20.26 8.18
CA LEU A 170 -4.63 -20.81 8.87
C LEU A 170 -5.48 -21.66 7.92
N LEU A 171 -5.75 -21.13 6.72
CA LEU A 171 -6.52 -21.82 5.69
C LEU A 171 -5.79 -23.08 5.20
N ASP A 172 -4.48 -23.01 5.00
CA ASP A 172 -3.66 -24.18 4.62
C ASP A 172 -3.60 -25.25 5.72
N SER A 173 -3.77 -24.82 6.98
CA SER A 173 -3.81 -25.72 8.15
C SER A 173 -5.22 -26.28 8.42
N GLY A 174 -6.19 -26.01 7.53
CA GLY A 174 -7.54 -26.57 7.60
C GLY A 174 -8.53 -25.74 8.43
N ALA A 175 -8.31 -24.44 8.61
CA ALA A 175 -9.31 -23.57 9.22
C ALA A 175 -10.64 -23.63 8.44
N THR A 176 -11.76 -23.68 9.15
CA THR A 176 -13.08 -23.64 8.53
C THR A 176 -13.33 -22.25 7.95
N VAL A 177 -13.41 -22.15 6.63
CA VAL A 177 -13.53 -20.87 5.89
C VAL A 177 -14.76 -20.06 6.31
N ASP A 178 -15.91 -20.73 6.38
CA ASP A 178 -17.20 -20.16 6.76
C ASP A 178 -17.54 -20.39 8.24
N PHE A 179 -16.52 -20.47 9.11
CA PHE A 179 -16.75 -20.52 10.55
C PHE A 179 -17.55 -19.28 10.97
N ARG A 180 -18.60 -19.47 11.76
CA ARG A 180 -19.48 -18.39 12.21
C ARG A 180 -19.20 -18.02 13.64
N ASP A 181 -18.95 -16.73 13.88
CA ASP A 181 -18.83 -16.21 15.24
C ASP A 181 -20.20 -16.06 15.92
N ARG A 182 -20.23 -15.49 17.14
CA ARG A 182 -21.46 -15.31 17.90
C ARG A 182 -22.46 -14.35 17.23
N LEU A 183 -22.06 -13.59 16.22
CA LEU A 183 -22.94 -12.74 15.41
C LEU A 183 -23.26 -13.36 14.04
N ASP A 184 -22.93 -14.65 13.86
CA ASP A 184 -23.01 -15.37 12.59
C ASP A 184 -22.17 -14.73 11.47
N CYS A 185 -21.22 -13.86 11.83
CA CYS A 185 -20.26 -13.27 10.92
C CYS A 185 -19.18 -14.31 10.59
N THR A 186 -18.79 -14.35 9.31
CA THR A 186 -17.70 -15.19 8.78
C THR A 186 -16.43 -14.36 8.55
N ALA A 187 -15.32 -15.01 8.24
CA ALA A 187 -14.05 -14.33 7.89
C ALA A 187 -14.24 -13.26 6.80
N VAL A 188 -15.11 -13.52 5.81
CA VAL A 188 -15.42 -12.57 4.74
C VAL A 188 -16.08 -11.30 5.29
N HIS A 189 -17.03 -11.41 6.23
CA HIS A 189 -17.64 -10.24 6.87
C HIS A 189 -16.58 -9.37 7.56
N TRP A 190 -15.65 -10.01 8.28
CA TRP A 190 -14.56 -9.32 8.97
C TRP A 190 -13.55 -8.69 7.99
N ALA A 191 -13.22 -9.36 6.88
CA ALA A 191 -12.38 -8.78 5.81
C ALA A 191 -13.04 -7.57 5.13
N CYS A 192 -14.35 -7.66 4.84
CA CYS A 192 -15.15 -6.55 4.34
C CYS A 192 -15.24 -5.39 5.35
N ARG A 193 -15.25 -5.69 6.67
CA ARG A 193 -15.21 -4.66 7.71
C ARG A 193 -13.85 -3.94 7.73
N GLY A 194 -12.76 -4.71 7.67
CA GLY A 194 -11.38 -4.21 7.70
C GLY A 194 -10.96 -3.46 6.43
N GLY A 195 -11.58 -3.76 5.29
CA GLY A 195 -11.21 -3.14 4.01
C GLY A 195 -10.09 -3.86 3.28
N HIS A 196 -9.97 -5.18 3.50
CA HIS A 196 -8.90 -5.98 2.93
C HIS A 196 -9.40 -6.79 1.73
N LEU A 197 -9.34 -6.19 0.53
CA LEU A 197 -9.77 -6.83 -0.72
C LEU A 197 -9.02 -8.15 -0.98
N ASP A 198 -7.72 -8.19 -0.73
CA ASP A 198 -6.91 -9.38 -0.96
C ASP A 198 -7.32 -10.54 -0.03
N ALA A 199 -7.73 -10.22 1.20
CA ALA A 199 -8.28 -11.21 2.13
C ALA A 199 -9.64 -11.75 1.63
N VAL A 200 -10.52 -10.88 1.11
CA VAL A 200 -11.80 -11.29 0.50
C VAL A 200 -11.57 -12.23 -0.67
N LYS A 201 -10.64 -11.90 -1.57
CA LYS A 201 -10.26 -12.74 -2.72
C LYS A 201 -9.71 -14.09 -2.27
N LEU A 202 -8.80 -14.08 -1.31
CA LEU A 202 -8.22 -15.32 -0.78
C LEU A 202 -9.28 -16.24 -0.17
N LEU A 203 -10.19 -15.69 0.65
CA LEU A 203 -11.27 -16.46 1.26
C LEU A 203 -12.22 -17.03 0.20
N GLN A 204 -12.56 -16.24 -0.83
CA GLN A 204 -13.34 -16.71 -1.98
C GLN A 204 -12.63 -17.86 -2.72
N ASP A 205 -11.33 -17.74 -2.97
CA ASP A 205 -10.54 -18.79 -3.65
C ASP A 205 -10.51 -20.09 -2.83
N ARG A 206 -10.69 -20.01 -1.50
CA ARG A 206 -10.88 -21.17 -0.60
C ARG A 206 -12.33 -21.64 -0.48
N GLY A 207 -13.24 -21.08 -1.26
CA GLY A 207 -14.64 -21.52 -1.33
C GLY A 207 -15.56 -20.86 -0.31
N ALA A 208 -15.21 -19.69 0.24
CA ALA A 208 -16.10 -18.94 1.12
C ALA A 208 -17.41 -18.56 0.40
N ASP A 209 -18.55 -18.75 1.08
CA ASP A 209 -19.84 -18.27 0.58
C ASP A 209 -20.04 -16.78 0.88
N LEU A 210 -19.99 -15.97 -0.18
CA LEU A 210 -20.11 -14.51 -0.14
C LEU A 210 -21.55 -14.01 0.08
N ASN A 211 -22.55 -14.90 0.10
CA ASN A 211 -23.96 -14.56 0.34
C ASN A 211 -24.43 -14.89 1.77
N LEU A 212 -23.56 -15.45 2.61
CA LEU A 212 -23.91 -15.76 3.99
C LEU A 212 -24.34 -14.51 4.72
N LYS A 213 -25.41 -14.65 5.51
CA LYS A 213 -25.97 -13.58 6.33
C LYS A 213 -25.50 -13.72 7.77
N ASP A 214 -25.21 -12.58 8.38
CA ASP A 214 -25.01 -12.45 9.83
C ASP A 214 -26.35 -12.41 10.60
N LYS A 215 -26.31 -12.22 11.92
CA LYS A 215 -27.52 -12.12 12.79
C LYS A 215 -28.42 -10.92 12.49
N LEU A 216 -27.91 -9.91 11.80
CA LEU A 216 -28.68 -8.77 11.31
C LEU A 216 -29.12 -8.98 9.86
N LEU A 217 -29.07 -10.23 9.38
CA LEU A 217 -29.36 -10.62 8.00
C LEU A 217 -28.50 -9.88 6.97
N SER A 218 -27.41 -9.27 7.40
CA SER A 218 -26.52 -8.49 6.56
C SER A 218 -25.53 -9.43 5.87
N THR A 219 -25.38 -9.25 4.56
CA THR A 219 -24.36 -9.96 3.76
C THR A 219 -23.02 -9.21 3.81
N PRO A 220 -21.90 -9.83 3.37
CA PRO A 220 -20.63 -9.13 3.18
C PRO A 220 -20.74 -7.84 2.36
N LEU A 221 -21.64 -7.80 1.37
CA LEU A 221 -21.91 -6.61 0.57
C LEU A 221 -22.47 -5.45 1.42
N HIS A 222 -23.37 -5.73 2.36
CA HIS A 222 -23.86 -4.72 3.31
C HIS A 222 -22.71 -4.20 4.18
N VAL A 223 -21.88 -5.11 4.71
CA VAL A 223 -20.76 -4.73 5.57
C VAL A 223 -19.77 -3.84 4.83
N ALA A 224 -19.31 -4.24 3.63
CA ALA A 224 -18.40 -3.46 2.80
C ALA A 224 -18.98 -2.09 2.41
N THR A 225 -20.31 -2.05 2.16
CA THR A 225 -21.01 -0.81 1.84
C THR A 225 -21.07 0.14 3.03
N ARG A 226 -21.37 -0.37 4.23
CA ARG A 226 -21.43 0.40 5.48
C ARG A 226 -20.07 0.95 5.90
N THR A 227 -19.01 0.16 5.71
CA THR A 227 -17.63 0.60 5.99
C THR A 227 -17.06 1.49 4.90
N GLY A 228 -17.60 1.45 3.69
CA GLY A 228 -17.30 2.38 2.61
C GLY A 228 -16.11 1.97 1.76
N HIS A 229 -15.94 0.66 1.50
CA HIS A 229 -14.86 0.10 0.70
C HIS A 229 -15.34 -0.23 -0.73
N PRO A 230 -15.24 0.71 -1.69
CA PRO A 230 -15.84 0.55 -3.02
C PRO A 230 -15.18 -0.57 -3.84
N ASP A 231 -13.89 -0.77 -3.71
CA ASP A 231 -13.12 -1.84 -4.35
C ASP A 231 -13.62 -3.24 -3.95
N ILE A 232 -13.94 -3.44 -2.67
CA ILE A 232 -14.56 -4.68 -2.18
C ILE A 232 -15.99 -4.82 -2.72
N VAL A 233 -16.78 -3.75 -2.70
CA VAL A 233 -18.14 -3.75 -3.25
C VAL A 233 -18.12 -4.14 -4.73
N GLU A 234 -17.24 -3.54 -5.52
CA GLU A 234 -17.06 -3.85 -6.93
C GLU A 234 -16.70 -5.31 -7.12
N HIS A 235 -15.74 -5.84 -6.36
CA HIS A 235 -15.35 -7.24 -6.43
C HIS A 235 -16.51 -8.19 -6.10
N LEU A 236 -17.23 -7.96 -5.00
CA LEU A 236 -18.37 -8.78 -4.60
C LEU A 236 -19.47 -8.79 -5.67
N ILE A 237 -19.79 -7.63 -6.26
CA ILE A 237 -20.75 -7.53 -7.37
C ILE A 237 -20.32 -8.38 -8.57
N HIS A 238 -19.04 -8.33 -8.95
CA HIS A 238 -18.50 -9.15 -10.04
C HIS A 238 -18.53 -10.65 -9.73
N CYS A 239 -18.53 -11.04 -8.45
CA CYS A 239 -18.67 -12.42 -8.01
C CYS A 239 -20.12 -12.93 -8.07
N GLY A 240 -21.09 -12.08 -8.42
CA GLY A 240 -22.49 -12.46 -8.59
C GLY A 240 -23.24 -12.64 -7.26
N VAL A 241 -22.85 -11.92 -6.20
CA VAL A 241 -23.63 -11.88 -4.96
C VAL A 241 -25.02 -11.28 -5.19
N ASP A 242 -25.99 -11.63 -4.33
CA ASP A 242 -27.32 -11.02 -4.38
C ASP A 242 -27.27 -9.55 -3.91
N ILE A 243 -27.25 -8.64 -4.89
CA ILE A 243 -27.20 -7.19 -4.69
C ILE A 243 -28.43 -6.66 -3.94
N ASN A 244 -29.59 -7.32 -4.11
CA ASN A 244 -30.87 -6.87 -3.59
C ASN A 244 -31.31 -7.65 -2.35
N SER A 245 -30.43 -8.48 -1.78
CA SER A 245 -30.71 -9.17 -0.53
C SER A 245 -31.08 -8.15 0.56
N PRO A 246 -32.23 -8.29 1.24
CA PRO A 246 -32.57 -7.44 2.37
C PRO A 246 -31.86 -7.91 3.65
N ASP A 247 -31.49 -6.93 4.48
CA ASP A 247 -31.06 -7.14 5.86
C ASP A 247 -32.26 -7.21 6.82
N ARG A 248 -32.00 -7.16 8.14
CA ARG A 248 -33.01 -7.25 9.19
C ARG A 248 -34.02 -6.08 9.18
N GLU A 249 -33.61 -4.91 8.71
CA GLU A 249 -34.46 -3.74 8.57
C GLU A 249 -35.11 -3.69 7.18
N GLY A 250 -34.83 -4.67 6.33
CA GLY A 250 -35.29 -4.73 4.93
C GLY A 250 -34.51 -3.79 4.03
N ASP A 251 -33.43 -3.22 4.56
CA ASP A 251 -32.54 -2.40 3.78
C ASP A 251 -31.71 -3.31 2.86
N THR A 252 -31.54 -2.86 1.63
CA THR A 252 -30.57 -3.41 0.69
C THR A 252 -29.24 -2.65 0.84
N ALA A 253 -28.17 -3.16 0.24
CA ALA A 253 -26.90 -2.42 0.18
C ALA A 253 -27.07 -0.98 -0.39
N LEU A 254 -28.03 -0.77 -1.29
CA LEU A 254 -28.32 0.57 -1.81
C LEU A 254 -28.91 1.51 -0.75
N HIS A 255 -29.77 1.01 0.15
CA HIS A 255 -30.28 1.81 1.29
C HIS A 255 -29.14 2.23 2.22
N ASP A 256 -28.23 1.31 2.54
CA ASP A 256 -27.05 1.63 3.35
C ASP A 256 -26.15 2.67 2.68
N ALA A 257 -25.90 2.51 1.38
CA ALA A 257 -25.07 3.42 0.61
C ALA A 257 -25.67 4.84 0.56
N THR A 258 -26.99 4.98 0.39
CA THR A 258 -27.66 6.28 0.36
C THR A 258 -27.67 6.94 1.73
N ARG A 259 -28.00 6.19 2.79
CA ARG A 259 -28.00 6.67 4.18
C ARG A 259 -26.63 7.22 4.59
N LEU A 260 -25.56 6.57 4.15
CA LEU A 260 -24.18 6.94 4.47
C LEU A 260 -23.53 7.86 3.41
N SER A 261 -24.31 8.33 2.42
CA SER A 261 -23.85 9.23 1.35
C SER A 261 -22.63 8.72 0.58
N ARG A 262 -22.56 7.41 0.33
CA ARG A 262 -21.43 6.75 -0.35
C ARG A 262 -21.58 6.79 -1.88
N TYR A 263 -21.46 7.96 -2.49
CA TYR A 263 -21.74 8.19 -3.92
C TYR A 263 -21.09 7.21 -4.90
N LYS A 264 -19.83 6.82 -4.67
CA LYS A 264 -19.13 5.84 -5.52
C LYS A 264 -19.84 4.48 -5.50
N ILE A 265 -20.20 4.01 -4.31
CA ILE A 265 -20.90 2.73 -4.10
C ILE A 265 -22.32 2.81 -4.65
N ILE A 266 -23.04 3.91 -4.39
CA ILE A 266 -24.39 4.15 -4.97
C ILE A 266 -24.33 4.00 -6.50
N LYS A 267 -23.36 4.66 -7.16
CA LYS A 267 -23.21 4.59 -8.61
C LYS A 267 -22.95 3.17 -9.09
N MET A 268 -22.07 2.42 -8.42
CA MET A 268 -21.77 1.03 -8.79
C MET A 268 -22.98 0.12 -8.60
N LEU A 269 -23.65 0.18 -7.45
CA LEU A 269 -24.84 -0.62 -7.18
C LEU A 269 -25.93 -0.39 -8.23
N ILE A 270 -26.23 0.87 -8.57
CA ILE A 270 -27.21 1.21 -9.62
C ILE A 270 -26.78 0.68 -10.98
N LEU A 271 -25.49 0.87 -11.34
CA LEU A 271 -24.96 0.40 -12.63
C LEU A 271 -25.10 -1.12 -12.80
N HIS A 272 -24.99 -1.86 -11.70
CA HIS A 272 -25.08 -3.33 -11.68
C HIS A 272 -26.47 -3.86 -11.30
N GLY A 273 -27.52 -3.03 -11.34
CA GLY A 273 -28.91 -3.50 -11.23
C GLY A 273 -29.49 -3.56 -9.82
N ALA A 274 -28.95 -2.79 -8.86
CA ALA A 274 -29.61 -2.59 -7.58
C ALA A 274 -31.00 -1.93 -7.77
N ASP A 275 -32.01 -2.49 -7.11
CA ASP A 275 -33.38 -1.99 -7.18
C ASP A 275 -33.54 -0.69 -6.38
N MET A 276 -33.71 0.41 -7.10
CA MET A 276 -33.95 1.74 -6.52
C MET A 276 -35.34 1.87 -5.88
N MET A 277 -36.28 1.00 -6.22
CA MET A 277 -37.67 1.04 -5.75
C MET A 277 -37.95 0.04 -4.62
N ALA A 278 -36.95 -0.76 -4.24
CA ALA A 278 -37.04 -1.67 -3.10
C ALA A 278 -37.42 -0.86 -1.84
N LYS A 279 -38.40 -1.34 -1.09
CA LYS A 279 -38.85 -0.72 0.15
C LYS A 279 -38.35 -1.51 1.34
N ASN A 280 -37.77 -0.82 2.31
CA ASN A 280 -37.43 -1.41 3.59
C ASN A 280 -38.69 -1.60 4.47
N HIS A 281 -38.53 -2.11 5.70
CA HIS A 281 -39.66 -2.36 6.60
C HIS A 281 -40.39 -1.07 7.04
N ALA A 282 -39.73 0.10 6.94
CA ALA A 282 -40.35 1.40 7.15
C ALA A 282 -41.11 1.92 5.91
N GLY A 283 -41.17 1.14 4.83
CA GLY A 283 -41.82 1.51 3.57
C GLY A 283 -41.06 2.54 2.74
N LYS A 284 -39.81 2.84 3.11
CA LYS A 284 -38.96 3.84 2.46
C LYS A 284 -38.10 3.19 1.39
N THR A 285 -37.95 3.88 0.26
CA THR A 285 -36.98 3.55 -0.77
C THR A 285 -35.61 4.17 -0.47
N PRO A 286 -34.50 3.73 -1.10
CA PRO A 286 -33.20 4.38 -0.96
C PRO A 286 -33.23 5.87 -1.28
N THR A 287 -34.07 6.29 -2.25
CA THR A 287 -34.28 7.69 -2.63
C THR A 287 -35.05 8.50 -1.58
N ASP A 288 -36.03 7.90 -0.90
CA ASP A 288 -36.77 8.57 0.18
C ASP A 288 -35.84 8.92 1.36
N LEU A 289 -34.83 8.08 1.62
CA LEU A 289 -33.82 8.33 2.65
C LEU A 289 -32.98 9.59 2.33
N VAL A 290 -32.68 9.84 1.05
CA VAL A 290 -31.96 11.05 0.62
C VAL A 290 -32.79 12.30 0.87
N GLN A 291 -34.09 12.25 0.53
CA GLN A 291 -34.99 13.38 0.75
C GLN A 291 -35.15 13.68 2.25
N GLN A 292 -35.28 12.64 3.07
CA GLN A 292 -35.38 12.82 4.52
C GLN A 292 -34.13 13.50 5.08
N TRP A 293 -32.93 13.06 4.68
CA TRP A 293 -31.69 13.70 5.13
C TRP A 293 -31.60 15.18 4.72
N GLN A 294 -32.05 15.53 3.51
CA GLN A 294 -32.09 16.94 3.07
C GLN A 294 -33.05 17.78 3.92
N VAL A 295 -34.23 17.24 4.25
CA VAL A 295 -35.21 17.91 5.11
C VAL A 295 -34.66 18.09 6.53
N ASP A 296 -34.11 17.02 7.13
CA ASP A 296 -33.56 17.05 8.48
C ASP A 296 -32.37 18.02 8.58
N THR A 297 -31.49 18.03 7.57
CA THR A 297 -30.34 18.96 7.49
C THR A 297 -30.82 20.40 7.37
N ARG A 298 -31.84 20.67 6.54
CA ARG A 298 -32.43 21.99 6.39
C ARG A 298 -33.03 22.49 7.71
N GLN A 299 -33.83 21.66 8.38
CA GLN A 299 -34.42 22.01 9.68
C GLN A 299 -33.35 22.25 10.74
N ALA A 300 -32.27 21.45 10.76
CA ALA A 300 -31.16 21.62 11.69
C ALA A 300 -30.37 22.92 11.46
N LEU A 301 -30.29 23.40 10.22
CA LEU A 301 -29.69 24.69 9.89
C LEU A 301 -30.61 25.85 10.28
N GLU A 302 -31.90 25.76 9.92
CA GLU A 302 -32.92 26.77 10.28
C GLU A 302 -33.08 26.93 11.81
N THR A 303 -32.98 25.84 12.59
CA THR A 303 -33.04 25.90 14.07
C THR A 303 -31.78 26.43 14.72
N LYS A 304 -30.61 26.35 14.05
CA LYS A 304 -29.36 26.99 14.52
C LYS A 304 -29.29 28.48 14.17
N GLU A 305 -29.98 28.89 13.10
CA GLU A 305 -30.05 30.29 12.67
C GLU A 305 -31.09 31.11 13.45
N GLN A 306 -32.00 30.47 14.18
CA GLN A 306 -32.81 31.17 15.18
C GLN A 306 -31.88 31.60 16.34
N PRO A 307 -31.64 32.91 16.54
CA PRO A 307 -30.90 33.34 17.72
C PRO A 307 -31.65 32.83 18.95
N GLN A 308 -30.92 32.38 19.96
CA GLN A 308 -31.41 32.36 21.34
C GLN A 308 -31.66 33.81 21.77
N GLY A 309 -32.66 34.44 21.17
CA GLY A 309 -33.26 35.69 21.56
C GLY A 309 -34.54 35.34 22.31
N ASP A 310 -34.66 35.92 23.49
CA ASP A 310 -35.87 35.98 24.29
C ASP A 310 -36.09 34.78 25.22
N MET A 311 -35.15 34.59 26.17
CA MET A 311 -35.57 34.32 27.54
C MET A 311 -35.68 35.67 28.27
N GLU A 312 -36.91 36.20 28.33
CA GLU A 312 -37.33 37.23 29.30
C GLU A 312 -37.42 36.67 30.72
#